data_AF-A0A9P6I061-F1
#
_entry.id   AF-A0A9P6I061-F1
#
_cell.length_a   1.000
_cell.length_b   1.000
_cell.length_c   1.000
_cell.angle_alpha   90.00
_cell.angle_beta   90.00
_cell.angle_gamma   90.00
#
_symmetry.space_group_name_H-M   'P 1'
#
loop_
_entity.id
_entity.type
_entity.pdbx_description
1 polymer ?
#
loop_
_entity_poly.entity_id
_entity_poly.type
_entity_poly.pdbx_seq_one_letter_code
_entity_poly.pdbx_strand_id
1 'polypeptide(L)'
;MIPVTQPAGNIKVRIYSPEGPGPFPVHLNFHGVIDVDYRMGPEHKFPAAIYDCWDAVKWAIDNAKSLNIDPTSVSFGGLSAGGHMSAVLAHFARDENIPIKLHLMIVPATDMRYCSRKIEMLDKKNCPYESARLLHDLPWGPLGREQWFLKYWLEDDDGRFHADILDTIHVQAIADLLLQMSKRDASTNGFSRLYWRRTLKVCHLRTS
;
A
#
# COMPACT_ATOMS: atom_id res chain seq x y z
N MET A 1 -10.94 9.49 -17.60
CA MET A 1 -11.49 8.37 -16.81
C MET A 1 -10.75 7.12 -17.21
N ILE A 2 -10.39 6.27 -16.25
CA ILE A 2 -9.76 4.97 -16.51
C ILE A 2 -10.81 3.87 -16.28
N PRO A 3 -10.98 2.92 -17.21
CA PRO A 3 -11.83 1.76 -16.96
C PRO A 3 -11.21 0.84 -15.92
N VAL A 4 -12.00 0.38 -14.96
CA VAL A 4 -11.60 -0.61 -13.96
C VAL A 4 -12.44 -1.87 -14.11
N THR A 5 -11.87 -3.01 -13.74
CA THR A 5 -12.39 -4.33 -14.13
C THR A 5 -13.13 -5.06 -13.01
N GLN A 6 -12.85 -4.75 -11.73
CA GLN A 6 -13.33 -5.57 -10.60
C GLN A 6 -13.78 -4.74 -9.38
N PRO A 7 -15.08 -4.43 -9.25
CA PRO A 7 -16.14 -4.60 -10.27
C PRO A 7 -15.98 -3.62 -11.43
N ALA A 8 -16.59 -3.89 -12.59
CA ALA A 8 -16.48 -3.02 -13.75
C ALA A 8 -16.93 -1.58 -13.44
N GLY A 9 -16.19 -0.58 -13.91
CA GLY A 9 -16.50 0.82 -13.63
C GLY A 9 -15.50 1.78 -14.25
N ASN A 10 -15.49 3.01 -13.76
CA ASN A 10 -14.51 4.02 -14.16
C ASN A 10 -14.00 4.79 -12.94
N ILE A 11 -12.69 5.03 -12.89
CA ILE A 11 -12.06 5.88 -11.89
C ILE A 11 -11.51 7.16 -12.51
N LYS A 12 -11.36 8.20 -11.69
CA LYS A 12 -10.68 9.44 -12.08
C LYS A 12 -9.20 9.31 -11.81
N VAL A 13 -8.41 9.92 -12.67
CA VAL A 13 -6.99 10.18 -12.42
C VAL A 13 -6.71 11.63 -12.72
N ARG A 14 -5.78 12.19 -11.98
CA ARG A 14 -5.15 13.46 -12.31
C ARG A 14 -3.81 13.11 -12.94
N ILE A 15 -3.34 13.97 -13.83
CA ILE A 15 -2.07 13.74 -14.52
C ILE A 15 -1.29 15.03 -14.39
N TYR A 16 -0.09 14.91 -13.82
CA TYR A 16 0.86 15.98 -13.70
C TYR A 16 2.03 15.69 -14.63
N SER A 17 2.14 16.47 -15.70
CA SER A 17 3.21 16.32 -16.68
C SER A 17 4.20 17.47 -16.53
N PRO A 18 5.51 17.18 -16.45
CA PRO A 18 6.52 18.22 -16.54
C PRO A 18 6.56 18.83 -17.95
N GLU A 19 7.06 20.05 -18.07
CA GLU A 19 7.35 20.64 -19.37
C GLU A 19 8.58 19.97 -20.01
N GLY A 20 8.53 19.69 -21.30
CA GLY A 20 9.66 19.17 -22.06
C GLY A 20 9.30 18.10 -23.10
N PRO A 21 10.31 17.60 -23.84
CA PRO A 21 10.09 16.67 -24.96
C PRO A 21 9.72 15.25 -24.54
N GLY A 22 10.09 14.79 -23.33
CA GLY A 22 9.87 13.41 -22.90
C GLY A 22 10.65 12.36 -23.71
N PRO A 23 10.29 11.07 -23.63
CA PRO A 23 9.28 10.51 -22.73
C PRO A 23 9.74 10.56 -21.27
N PHE A 24 8.78 10.75 -20.36
CA PHE A 24 9.07 10.89 -18.92
C PHE A 24 8.92 9.56 -18.17
N PRO A 25 9.69 9.32 -17.09
CA PRO A 25 9.33 8.28 -16.14
C PRO A 25 7.94 8.58 -15.53
N VAL A 26 7.19 7.53 -15.18
CA VAL A 26 5.87 7.67 -14.57
C VAL A 26 5.89 7.24 -13.10
N HIS A 27 5.23 8.01 -12.25
CA HIS A 27 4.95 7.64 -10.86
C HIS A 27 3.44 7.69 -10.61
N LEU A 28 2.86 6.54 -10.26
CA LEU A 28 1.47 6.49 -9.81
C LEU A 28 1.45 6.62 -8.28
N ASN A 29 0.89 7.73 -7.80
CA ASN A 29 0.64 7.89 -6.37
C ASN A 29 -0.75 7.34 -6.04
N PHE A 30 -0.87 6.64 -4.92
CA PHE A 30 -2.12 6.14 -4.36
C PHE A 30 -2.33 6.87 -3.04
N HIS A 31 -3.05 7.97 -3.05
CA HIS A 31 -3.39 8.69 -1.81
C HIS A 31 -4.79 9.26 -1.96
N GLY A 32 -5.69 8.98 -1.01
CA GLY A 32 -7.14 9.25 -1.09
C GLY A 32 -7.58 10.71 -1.27
N VAL A 33 -6.67 11.63 -1.58
CA VAL A 33 -6.93 13.03 -1.96
C VAL A 33 -6.00 13.50 -3.11
N ILE A 34 -4.89 12.80 -3.41
CA ILE A 34 -3.90 13.21 -4.42
C ILE A 34 -3.40 11.98 -5.20
N ASP A 35 -4.02 11.80 -6.37
CA ASP A 35 -3.79 10.85 -7.45
C ASP A 35 -4.13 9.36 -7.30
N VAL A 36 -4.64 8.82 -8.42
CA VAL A 36 -5.57 7.68 -8.60
C VAL A 36 -6.74 7.67 -7.61
N ASP A 37 -7.93 8.08 -8.09
CA ASP A 37 -9.19 8.10 -7.33
C ASP A 37 -9.82 6.69 -7.29
N TYR A 38 -9.09 5.74 -6.69
CA TYR A 38 -9.55 4.37 -6.51
C TYR A 38 -10.78 4.33 -5.60
N ARG A 39 -11.66 3.36 -5.84
CA ARG A 39 -12.91 3.25 -5.09
C ARG A 39 -12.66 2.84 -3.63
N MET A 40 -13.45 3.42 -2.72
CA MET A 40 -13.29 3.25 -1.28
C MET A 40 -14.44 2.43 -0.66
N GLY A 41 -14.14 1.78 0.47
CA GLY A 41 -15.17 1.21 1.34
C GLY A 41 -15.91 2.31 2.12
N PRO A 42 -17.17 2.07 2.53
CA PRO A 42 -17.89 0.80 2.48
C PRO A 42 -18.56 0.45 1.15
N GLU A 43 -18.69 1.39 0.21
CA GLU A 43 -19.38 1.18 -1.07
C GLU A 43 -18.62 0.17 -1.94
N HIS A 44 -17.29 0.20 -1.89
CA HIS A 44 -16.40 -0.70 -2.61
C HIS A 44 -15.37 -1.29 -1.65
N LYS A 45 -15.77 -2.39 -1.00
CA LYS A 45 -14.92 -3.13 -0.06
C LYS A 45 -13.72 -3.77 -0.76
N PHE A 46 -12.77 -4.25 0.03
CA PHE A 46 -11.69 -5.11 -0.41
C PHE A 46 -12.23 -6.24 -1.31
N PRO A 47 -11.57 -6.58 -2.43
CA PRO A 47 -10.30 -6.04 -2.93
C PRO A 47 -10.42 -4.88 -3.95
N ALA A 48 -11.57 -4.22 -4.07
CA ALA A 48 -11.84 -3.29 -5.20
C ALA A 48 -10.76 -2.21 -5.40
N ALA A 49 -10.34 -1.54 -4.33
CA ALA A 49 -9.29 -0.52 -4.38
C ALA A 49 -7.96 -1.04 -4.94
N ILE A 50 -7.60 -2.30 -4.64
CA ILE A 50 -6.34 -2.91 -5.12
C ILE A 50 -6.42 -3.09 -6.63
N TYR A 51 -7.54 -3.63 -7.13
CA TYR A 51 -7.74 -3.83 -8.56
C TYR A 51 -7.85 -2.51 -9.32
N ASP A 52 -8.47 -1.49 -8.75
CA ASP A 52 -8.50 -0.15 -9.33
C ASP A 52 -7.09 0.43 -9.50
N CYS A 53 -6.27 0.33 -8.45
CA CYS A 53 -4.87 0.77 -8.52
C CYS A 53 -4.09 -0.04 -9.57
N TRP A 54 -4.33 -1.35 -9.67
CA TRP A 54 -3.66 -2.18 -10.68
C TRP A 54 -4.08 -1.84 -12.11
N ASP A 55 -5.37 -1.66 -12.34
CA ASP A 55 -5.91 -1.26 -13.63
C ASP A 55 -5.40 0.13 -14.03
N ALA A 56 -5.19 1.04 -13.07
CA ALA A 56 -4.54 2.32 -13.34
C ALA A 56 -3.08 2.18 -13.80
N VAL A 57 -2.31 1.26 -13.20
CA VAL A 57 -0.93 0.97 -13.62
C VAL A 57 -0.90 0.44 -15.06
N LYS A 58 -1.71 -0.58 -15.36
CA LYS A 58 -1.79 -1.16 -16.71
C LYS A 58 -2.26 -0.12 -17.72
N TRP A 59 -3.30 0.65 -17.39
CA TRP A 59 -3.79 1.71 -18.25
C TRP A 59 -2.72 2.75 -18.57
N ALA A 60 -1.92 3.17 -17.59
CA ALA A 60 -0.83 4.11 -17.83
C ALA A 60 0.19 3.54 -18.82
N ILE A 61 0.61 2.28 -18.63
CA ILE A 61 1.54 1.58 -19.53
C ILE A 61 0.97 1.47 -20.95
N ASP A 62 -0.29 1.04 -21.08
CA ASP A 62 -0.97 0.88 -22.37
C ASP A 62 -1.15 2.20 -23.12
N ASN A 63 -1.30 3.31 -22.37
CA ASN A 63 -1.49 4.65 -22.92
C ASN A 63 -0.19 5.47 -22.99
N ALA A 64 0.98 4.83 -22.79
CA ALA A 64 2.24 5.52 -22.57
C ALA A 64 2.59 6.56 -23.63
N LYS A 65 2.34 6.24 -24.91
CA LYS A 65 2.55 7.15 -26.04
C LYS A 65 1.71 8.43 -25.94
N SER A 66 0.43 8.30 -25.58
CA SER A 66 -0.48 9.46 -25.45
C SER A 66 -0.16 10.32 -24.23
N LEU A 67 0.40 9.69 -23.19
CA LEU A 67 0.80 10.35 -21.94
C LEU A 67 2.23 10.92 -21.99
N ASN A 68 2.96 10.69 -23.09
CA ASN A 68 4.38 11.01 -23.24
C ASN A 68 5.26 10.42 -22.10
N ILE A 69 5.00 9.17 -21.73
CA ILE A 69 5.75 8.46 -20.68
C ILE A 69 6.54 7.29 -21.26
N ASP A 70 7.61 6.90 -20.58
CA ASP A 70 8.41 5.72 -20.86
C ASP A 70 7.80 4.50 -20.13
N PRO A 71 7.18 3.54 -20.85
CA PRO A 71 6.54 2.38 -20.24
C PRO A 71 7.54 1.43 -19.58
N THR A 72 8.85 1.60 -19.83
CA THR A 72 9.90 0.81 -19.19
C THR A 72 10.42 1.45 -17.90
N SER A 73 9.93 2.64 -17.54
CA SER A 73 10.34 3.42 -16.37
C SER A 73 9.14 3.80 -15.49
N VAL A 74 8.52 2.75 -14.92
CA VAL A 74 7.31 2.85 -14.09
C VAL A 74 7.66 2.77 -12.62
N SER A 75 7.04 3.62 -11.81
CA SER A 75 7.11 3.62 -10.35
C SER A 75 5.71 3.79 -9.77
N PHE A 76 5.49 3.33 -8.55
CA PHE A 76 4.26 3.63 -7.83
C PHE A 76 4.49 3.70 -6.32
N GLY A 77 3.53 4.29 -5.60
CA GLY A 77 3.67 4.47 -4.17
C GLY A 77 2.46 5.10 -3.51
N GLY A 78 2.55 5.28 -2.20
CA GLY A 78 1.50 5.94 -1.44
C GLY A 78 1.79 6.00 0.04
N LEU A 79 0.90 6.70 0.74
CA LEU A 79 0.94 6.86 2.19
C LEU A 79 -0.13 6.02 2.86
N SER A 80 0.20 5.37 3.98
CA SER A 80 -0.73 4.58 4.80
C SER A 80 -1.41 3.46 3.99
N ALA A 81 -2.72 3.51 3.77
CA ALA A 81 -3.44 2.58 2.89
C ALA A 81 -2.86 2.57 1.46
N GLY A 82 -2.37 3.70 0.94
CA GLY A 82 -1.67 3.74 -0.34
C GLY A 82 -0.33 3.00 -0.35
N GLY A 83 0.35 3.01 0.80
CA GLY A 83 1.55 2.20 1.00
C GLY A 83 1.24 0.70 1.05
N HIS A 84 0.09 0.33 1.62
CA HIS A 84 -0.45 -1.03 1.52
C HIS A 84 -0.69 -1.42 0.05
N MET A 85 -1.40 -0.58 -0.72
CA MET A 85 -1.63 -0.84 -2.15
C MET A 85 -0.32 -1.05 -2.90
N SER A 86 0.66 -0.16 -2.69
CA SER A 86 2.00 -0.28 -3.27
C SER A 86 2.68 -1.61 -2.93
N ALA A 87 2.59 -2.08 -1.69
CA ALA A 87 3.13 -3.38 -1.29
C ALA A 87 2.46 -4.55 -2.04
N VAL A 88 1.14 -4.51 -2.22
CA VAL A 88 0.40 -5.55 -2.95
C VAL A 88 0.72 -5.53 -4.45
N LEU A 89 0.70 -4.35 -5.07
CA LEU A 89 0.96 -4.22 -6.50
C LEU A 89 2.38 -4.60 -6.89
N ALA A 90 3.34 -4.54 -5.97
CA ALA A 90 4.69 -5.08 -6.19
C ALA A 90 4.67 -6.59 -6.52
N HIS A 91 3.74 -7.35 -5.92
CA HIS A 91 3.55 -8.76 -6.25
C HIS A 91 2.92 -8.95 -7.63
N PHE A 92 1.90 -8.14 -7.97
CA PHE A 92 1.27 -8.21 -9.29
C PHE A 92 2.26 -7.86 -10.40
N ALA A 93 3.07 -6.82 -10.20
CA ALA A 93 4.11 -6.43 -11.15
C ALA A 93 5.20 -7.51 -11.31
N ARG A 94 5.59 -8.18 -10.22
CA ARG A 94 6.49 -9.34 -10.30
C ARG A 94 5.88 -10.46 -11.14
N ASP A 95 4.61 -10.80 -10.89
CA ASP A 95 3.94 -11.92 -11.53
C ASP A 95 3.66 -11.65 -13.02
N GLU A 96 3.41 -10.39 -13.38
CA GLU A 96 3.27 -9.93 -14.77
C GLU A 96 4.59 -9.50 -15.44
N ASN A 97 5.74 -9.68 -14.77
CA ASN A 97 7.08 -9.29 -15.26
C ASN A 97 7.24 -7.81 -15.65
N ILE A 98 6.53 -6.90 -14.97
CA ILE A 98 6.63 -5.46 -15.17
C ILE A 98 7.77 -4.90 -14.29
N PRO A 99 8.83 -4.30 -14.87
CA PRO A 99 10.00 -3.86 -14.11
C PRO A 99 9.77 -2.52 -13.41
N ILE A 100 9.32 -2.57 -12.16
CA ILE A 100 9.10 -1.36 -11.35
C ILE A 100 10.43 -0.77 -10.85
N LYS A 101 10.63 0.53 -11.07
CA LYS A 101 11.85 1.27 -10.71
C LYS A 101 11.87 1.72 -9.26
N LEU A 102 10.70 2.04 -8.70
CA LEU A 102 10.55 2.48 -7.32
C LEU A 102 9.18 2.08 -6.75
N HIS A 103 9.19 1.50 -5.54
CA HIS A 103 8.05 1.33 -4.66
C HIS A 103 8.16 2.32 -3.50
N LEU A 104 7.44 3.43 -3.56
CA LEU A 104 7.44 4.44 -2.48
C LEU A 104 6.38 4.07 -1.44
N MET A 105 6.78 3.57 -0.28
CA MET A 105 5.88 3.18 0.80
C MET A 105 6.08 4.09 2.00
N ILE A 106 5.14 4.99 2.25
CA ILE A 106 5.20 5.95 3.36
C ILE A 106 4.25 5.47 4.46
N VAL A 107 4.79 5.11 5.63
CA VAL A 107 4.02 4.54 6.76
C VAL A 107 2.98 3.49 6.33
N PRO A 108 3.38 2.47 5.52
CA PRO A 108 2.43 1.59 4.84
C PRO A 108 1.66 0.73 5.84
N ALA A 109 0.40 0.40 5.56
CA ALA A 109 -0.39 -0.52 6.39
C ALA A 109 -0.21 -2.00 5.95
N THR A 110 0.96 -2.60 6.21
CA THR A 110 1.31 -3.96 5.74
C THR A 110 0.99 -5.12 6.68
N ASP A 111 0.73 -4.89 7.97
CA ASP A 111 0.14 -5.89 8.88
C ASP A 111 -0.80 -5.18 9.84
N MET A 112 -2.06 -5.60 9.87
CA MET A 112 -3.08 -5.05 10.76
C MET A 112 -3.81 -6.14 11.56
N ARG A 113 -3.22 -7.32 11.76
CA ARG A 113 -3.86 -8.42 12.52
C ARG A 113 -4.15 -8.05 13.98
N TYR A 114 -3.38 -7.12 14.53
CA TYR A 114 -3.59 -6.57 15.87
C TYR A 114 -4.76 -5.57 15.94
N CYS A 115 -5.34 -5.15 14.81
CA CYS A 115 -6.47 -4.22 14.72
C CYS A 115 -7.82 -4.94 14.71
N SER A 116 -7.91 -6.19 15.18
CA SER A 116 -9.21 -6.84 15.35
C SER A 116 -10.07 -6.04 16.33
N ARG A 117 -11.36 -5.83 15.99
CA ARG A 117 -12.33 -5.14 16.88
C ARG A 117 -12.53 -5.84 18.23
N LYS A 118 -12.11 -7.11 18.36
CA LYS A 118 -12.14 -7.86 19.63
C LYS A 118 -10.99 -7.49 20.57
N ILE A 119 -10.02 -6.70 20.10
CA ILE A 119 -8.85 -6.30 20.87
C ILE A 119 -9.09 -4.87 21.38
N GLU A 120 -9.35 -4.76 22.68
CA GLU A 120 -9.50 -3.46 23.35
C GLU A 120 -8.16 -2.89 23.81
N MET A 121 -7.19 -3.76 24.12
CA MET A 121 -5.87 -3.39 24.63
C MET A 121 -4.78 -4.21 23.94
N LEU A 122 -3.72 -3.54 23.48
CA LEU A 122 -2.59 -4.19 22.82
C LEU A 122 -1.56 -4.69 23.84
N ASP A 123 -1.13 -5.94 23.69
CA ASP A 123 -0.09 -6.56 24.50
C ASP A 123 0.87 -7.40 23.64
N LYS A 124 1.92 -7.95 24.24
CA LYS A 124 2.92 -8.74 23.50
C LYS A 124 2.35 -10.03 22.90
N LYS A 125 1.18 -10.50 23.37
CA LYS A 125 0.53 -11.73 22.89
C LYS A 125 -0.29 -11.47 21.64
N ASN A 126 -1.00 -10.33 21.57
CA ASN A 126 -1.86 -9.99 20.44
C ASN A 126 -1.22 -9.01 19.43
N CYS A 127 -0.15 -8.32 19.82
CA CYS A 127 0.54 -7.34 19.00
C CYS A 127 2.07 -7.47 19.17
N PRO A 128 2.77 -8.12 18.22
CA PRO A 128 4.23 -8.26 18.29
C PRO A 128 4.95 -6.91 18.18
N TYR A 129 4.28 -5.91 17.61
CA TYR A 129 4.84 -4.59 17.31
C TYR A 129 4.83 -3.68 18.55
N GLU A 130 6.02 -3.33 19.02
CA GLU A 130 6.18 -2.41 20.16
C GLU A 130 5.63 -1.02 19.86
N SER A 131 5.86 -0.50 18.65
CA SER A 131 5.35 0.82 18.27
C SER A 131 3.83 0.88 18.30
N ALA A 132 3.13 -0.14 17.78
CA ALA A 132 1.68 -0.17 17.80
C ALA A 132 1.18 -0.17 19.25
N ARG A 133 1.80 -0.95 20.15
CA ARG A 133 1.47 -0.94 21.58
C ARG A 133 1.70 0.41 22.24
N LEU A 134 2.83 1.06 21.98
CA LEU A 134 3.19 2.35 22.59
C LEU A 134 2.41 3.53 22.03
N LEU A 135 1.91 3.44 20.79
CA LEU A 135 1.36 4.56 20.04
C LEU A 135 -0.13 4.37 19.69
N HIS A 136 -0.80 3.38 20.30
CA HIS A 136 -2.19 2.99 20.02
C HIS A 136 -3.22 4.07 20.35
N ASP A 137 -2.85 5.11 21.10
CA ASP A 137 -3.70 6.21 21.56
C ASP A 137 -3.35 7.55 20.91
N LEU A 138 -2.41 7.56 19.94
CA LEU A 138 -1.99 8.80 19.30
C LEU A 138 -3.13 9.44 18.49
N PRO A 139 -3.25 10.79 18.47
CA PRO A 139 -4.39 11.48 17.86
C PRO A 139 -4.60 11.20 16.37
N TRP A 140 -3.52 10.93 15.62
CA TRP A 140 -3.58 10.74 14.18
C TRP A 140 -3.98 9.32 13.76
N GLY A 141 -3.71 8.30 14.59
CA GLY A 141 -3.97 6.89 14.27
C GLY A 141 -4.22 6.05 15.51
N PRO A 142 -5.26 6.36 16.32
CA PRO A 142 -5.58 5.50 17.46
C PRO A 142 -6.10 4.15 16.98
N LEU A 143 -5.93 3.10 17.78
CA LEU A 143 -6.36 1.73 17.47
C LEU A 143 -7.84 1.67 17.04
N GLY A 144 -8.71 2.43 17.72
CA GLY A 144 -10.14 2.51 17.38
C GLY A 144 -10.39 3.07 15.97
N ARG A 145 -9.55 3.98 15.48
CA ARG A 145 -9.64 4.51 14.10
C ARG A 145 -9.14 3.47 13.09
N GLU A 146 -8.07 2.75 13.38
CA GLU A 146 -7.59 1.66 12.51
C GLU A 146 -8.63 0.53 12.40
N GLN A 147 -9.22 0.13 13.54
CA GLN A 147 -10.35 -0.80 13.61
C GLN A 147 -11.57 -0.32 12.82
N TRP A 148 -11.88 0.98 12.87
CA TRP A 148 -12.96 1.58 12.11
C TRP A 148 -12.71 1.46 10.60
N PHE A 149 -11.50 1.76 10.13
CA PHE A 149 -11.17 1.60 8.70
C PHE A 149 -11.31 0.16 8.24
N LEU A 150 -10.75 -0.80 9.00
CA LEU A 150 -10.84 -2.22 8.65
C LEU A 150 -12.29 -2.72 8.62
N LYS A 151 -13.16 -2.24 9.51
CA LYS A 151 -14.58 -2.59 9.52
C LYS A 151 -15.27 -2.25 8.20
N TYR A 152 -15.00 -1.09 7.63
CA TYR A 152 -15.67 -0.65 6.40
C TYR A 152 -14.96 -1.11 5.14
N TRP A 153 -13.65 -1.37 5.23
CA TRP A 153 -12.87 -1.84 4.11
C TRP A 153 -12.99 -3.36 3.90
N LEU A 154 -13.07 -4.16 4.96
CA LEU A 154 -13.19 -5.62 4.87
C LEU A 154 -14.65 -6.07 5.01
N GLU A 155 -14.97 -7.25 4.48
CA GLU A 155 -16.27 -7.87 4.73
C GLU A 155 -16.39 -8.30 6.20
N ASP A 156 -17.60 -8.17 6.74
CA ASP A 156 -17.88 -8.26 8.18
C ASP A 156 -18.00 -9.74 8.60
N ASP A 157 -16.90 -10.50 8.45
CA ASP A 157 -16.93 -11.95 8.60
C ASP A 157 -15.97 -12.42 9.70
N ASP A 158 -16.40 -12.25 10.96
CA ASP A 158 -15.93 -12.84 12.23
C ASP A 158 -14.41 -12.99 12.51
N GLY A 159 -13.55 -12.38 11.70
CA GLY A 159 -12.09 -12.46 11.76
C GLY A 159 -11.43 -13.56 10.94
N ARG A 160 -12.17 -14.37 10.13
CA ARG A 160 -11.55 -15.45 9.32
C ARG A 160 -10.93 -14.90 8.02
N PHE A 161 -11.68 -14.08 7.28
CA PHE A 161 -11.19 -13.43 6.05
C PHE A 161 -9.99 -12.51 6.29
N HIS A 162 -9.87 -11.95 7.50
CA HIS A 162 -8.75 -11.10 7.93
C HIS A 162 -7.41 -11.84 7.93
N ALA A 163 -7.38 -13.12 8.31
CA ALA A 163 -6.13 -13.86 8.46
C ALA A 163 -5.51 -14.17 7.09
N ASP A 164 -6.29 -14.65 6.13
CA ASP A 164 -5.78 -15.11 4.83
C ASP A 164 -5.25 -13.96 3.95
N ILE A 165 -5.90 -12.81 3.92
CA ILE A 165 -5.42 -11.62 3.18
C ILE A 165 -4.12 -11.08 3.80
N LEU A 166 -4.05 -11.03 5.13
CA LEU A 166 -2.88 -10.56 5.86
C LEU A 166 -1.73 -11.59 5.87
N ASP A 167 -2.02 -12.88 5.71
CA ASP A 167 -1.03 -13.95 5.53
C ASP A 167 -0.48 -13.99 4.10
N THR A 168 -1.29 -13.58 3.10
CA THR A 168 -0.85 -13.45 1.70
C THR A 168 0.09 -12.25 1.50
N ILE A 169 0.00 -11.23 2.37
CA ILE A 169 0.77 -9.97 2.30
C ILE A 169 1.58 -9.80 3.59
N HIS A 170 2.40 -10.79 3.94
CA HIS A 170 3.32 -10.68 5.06
C HIS A 170 4.55 -9.82 4.69
N VAL A 171 4.37 -8.50 4.64
CA VAL A 171 5.50 -7.57 4.50
C VAL A 171 5.76 -6.95 5.88
N GLN A 172 6.85 -7.38 6.52
CA GLN A 172 7.31 -6.88 7.82
C GLN A 172 7.75 -5.41 7.70
N ALA A 173 6.86 -4.44 7.95
CA ALA A 173 7.14 -3.09 7.43
C ALA A 173 6.41 -1.90 8.08
N ILE A 174 6.13 -1.87 9.39
CA ILE A 174 5.52 -0.65 9.98
C ILE A 174 6.18 -0.21 11.28
N ALA A 175 6.44 -1.15 12.18
CA ALA A 175 6.66 -0.77 13.57
C ALA A 175 7.98 -0.03 13.82
N ASP A 176 9.02 -0.42 13.10
CA ASP A 176 10.36 0.12 13.31
C ASP A 176 10.53 1.54 12.76
N LEU A 177 9.71 1.98 11.79
CA LEU A 177 9.86 3.30 11.16
C LEU A 177 9.47 4.43 12.12
N LEU A 178 8.31 4.31 12.77
CA LEU A 178 7.84 5.30 13.76
C LEU A 178 8.68 5.29 15.03
N LEU A 179 9.12 4.10 15.48
CA LEU A 179 9.99 3.96 16.65
C LEU A 179 11.41 4.49 16.40
N GLN A 180 11.91 4.43 15.16
CA GLN A 180 13.20 5.01 14.78
C GLN A 180 13.11 6.53 14.56
N MET A 181 12.02 7.02 13.95
CA MET A 181 11.76 8.46 13.82
C MET A 181 11.55 9.14 15.19
N SER A 182 10.96 8.45 16.17
CA SER A 182 10.84 8.97 17.53
C SER A 182 12.13 8.90 18.34
N LYS A 183 13.13 8.12 17.88
CA LYS A 183 14.36 7.84 18.66
C LYS A 183 15.61 8.54 18.16
N ARG A 184 15.72 9.08 16.92
CA ARG A 184 16.94 9.79 16.47
C ARG A 184 16.76 10.91 15.43
N ASP A 185 17.63 11.89 15.61
CA ASP A 185 18.00 13.09 14.84
C ASP A 185 17.99 12.99 13.30
N ALA A 186 17.74 14.15 12.69
CA ALA A 186 17.59 14.43 11.27
C ALA A 186 18.87 14.20 10.42
N SER A 187 19.23 12.95 10.13
CA SER A 187 20.21 12.65 9.06
C SER A 187 19.72 11.53 8.14
N THR A 188 19.38 11.92 6.91
CA THR A 188 18.47 11.24 5.98
C THR A 188 19.10 10.27 4.97
N ASN A 189 20.33 9.80 5.18
CA ASN A 189 21.05 9.05 4.12
C ASN A 189 21.09 7.51 4.26
N GLY A 190 20.51 6.93 5.33
CA GLY A 190 20.53 5.47 5.58
C GLY A 190 19.24 4.71 5.26
N PHE A 191 18.12 5.42 5.04
CA PHE A 191 16.77 4.85 5.12
C PHE A 191 16.42 3.85 4.01
N SER A 192 16.93 4.01 2.78
CA SER A 192 16.54 3.16 1.64
C SER A 192 17.33 1.85 1.53
N ARG A 193 18.61 1.82 1.98
CA ARG A 193 19.48 0.64 1.79
C ARG A 193 19.27 -0.48 2.80
N LEU A 194 18.88 -0.16 4.04
CA LEU A 194 18.69 -1.17 5.09
C LEU A 194 17.38 -1.96 4.89
N TYR A 195 16.35 -1.30 4.38
CA TYR A 195 15.05 -1.89 4.09
C TYR A 195 15.13 -2.94 2.98
N TRP A 196 15.86 -2.63 1.91
CA TRP A 196 16.00 -3.50 0.73
C TRP A 196 16.65 -4.87 1.00
N ARG A 197 17.61 -4.96 1.93
CA ARG A 197 18.34 -6.22 2.19
C ARG A 197 17.57 -7.24 3.04
N ARG A 198 16.54 -6.83 3.79
CA ARG A 198 15.76 -7.75 4.64
C ARG A 198 14.49 -8.26 3.96
N THR A 199 13.85 -7.45 3.12
CA THR A 199 12.61 -7.84 2.40
C THR A 199 12.83 -9.03 1.45
N LEU A 200 14.01 -9.14 0.84
CA LEU A 200 14.34 -10.24 -0.09
C LEU A 200 14.53 -11.61 0.58
N LYS A 201 14.78 -11.68 1.90
CA LYS A 201 15.05 -12.96 2.59
C LYS A 201 13.79 -13.71 3.04
N VAL A 202 12.62 -13.09 3.01
CA VAL A 202 11.37 -13.67 3.56
C VAL A 202 10.46 -14.25 2.47
N CYS A 203 10.73 -13.97 1.19
CA CYS A 203 9.98 -14.52 0.06
C CYS A 203 10.47 -15.92 -0.33
N HIS A 204 10.16 -16.93 0.48
CA HIS A 204 10.12 -18.33 0.05
C HIS A 204 8.74 -18.88 0.40
N LEU A 205 7.79 -18.75 -0.53
CA LEU A 205 6.59 -19.57 -0.51
C LEU A 205 6.56 -20.40 -1.78
N ARG A 206 6.62 -21.72 -1.54
CA ARG A 206 6.52 -22.78 -2.53
C ARG A 206 5.10 -22.76 -3.09
N THR A 207 5.01 -22.82 -4.42
CA THR A 207 3.80 -23.22 -5.11
C THR A 207 3.53 -24.69 -4.83
N SER A 208 2.33 -25.01 -4.35
CA SER A 208 1.72 -26.35 -4.46
C SER A 208 0.47 -26.24 -5.31
#